data_AF-A0A327V7R7-F1
#
_entry.id   AF-A0A327V7R7-F1
#
_cell.length_a   1.000
_cell.length_b   1.000
_cell.length_c   1.000
_cell.angle_alpha   90.00
_cell.angle_beta   90.00
_cell.angle_gamma   90.00
#
_symmetry.space_group_name_H-M   'P 1'
#
loop_
_entity.id
_entity.type
_entity.pdbx_description
1 polymer ?
#
loop_
_entity_poly.entity_id
_entity_poly.type
_entity_poly.pdbx_seq_one_letter_code
_entity_poly.pdbx_strand_id
1 'polypeptide(L)'
;MYLAFAFTLVFMLLHLYWAVGGTWGLPLMEMRNRSAVQAANWVVCAVELIGAFFILALNHPAGRRVPAWTLLVPLWIAAVVCLSHGVYGFVTKGLYLSGWHGAVDFPSVPGVSAATAAGRHRLSAIQDLVVFEPCFVLQGALVALAAWQFVRTSARRRTWLTSVIVGTVLIAAFGTLLSLGGMHVAVY
;
A
#
# COMPACT_ATOMS: atom_id res chain seq x y z
N MET A 1 6.33 16.88 -7.04
CA MET A 1 7.43 15.91 -7.31
C MET A 1 8.35 15.70 -6.11
N TYR A 2 9.03 16.73 -5.57
CA TYR A 2 9.93 16.56 -4.41
C TYR A 2 9.26 15.99 -3.16
N LEU A 3 8.03 16.43 -2.85
CA LEU A 3 7.28 15.88 -1.73
C LEU A 3 6.99 14.38 -1.91
N ALA A 4 6.60 13.95 -3.11
CA ALA A 4 6.38 12.55 -3.42
C ALA A 4 7.68 11.75 -3.28
N PHE A 5 8.79 12.25 -3.80
CA PHE A 5 10.10 11.63 -3.67
C PHE A 5 10.52 11.48 -2.19
N ALA A 6 10.44 12.57 -1.41
CA ALA A 6 10.81 12.56 -0.01
C ALA A 6 9.91 11.61 0.81
N PHE A 7 8.60 11.64 0.56
CA PHE A 7 7.66 10.75 1.25
C PHE A 7 7.90 9.27 0.90
N THR A 8 8.17 8.93 -0.38
CA THR A 8 8.57 7.57 -0.77
C THR A 8 9.79 7.10 0.03
N LEU A 9 10.81 7.94 0.18
CA LEU A 9 11.99 7.58 0.95
C LEU A 9 11.70 7.42 2.44
N VAL A 10 10.88 8.29 3.03
CA VAL A 10 10.47 8.18 4.43
C VAL A 10 9.65 6.91 4.66
N PHE A 11 8.72 6.60 3.77
CA PHE A 11 7.90 5.38 3.86
C PHE A 11 8.75 4.12 3.66
N MET A 12 9.77 4.19 2.80
CA MET A 12 10.76 3.13 2.65
C MET A 12 11.57 2.85 3.91
N LEU A 13 11.84 3.86 4.75
CA LEU A 13 12.55 3.63 6.03
C LEU A 13 11.76 2.74 6.99
N LEU A 14 10.43 2.76 6.93
CA LEU A 14 9.58 1.85 7.71
C LEU A 14 9.74 0.40 7.24
N HIS A 15 9.71 0.18 5.91
CA HIS A 15 9.95 -1.14 5.33
C HIS A 15 11.38 -1.61 5.61
N LEU A 16 12.35 -0.70 5.56
CA LEU A 16 13.74 -1.01 5.90
C LEU A 16 13.87 -1.43 7.37
N TYR A 17 13.16 -0.77 8.29
CA TYR A 17 13.09 -1.16 9.69
C TYR A 17 12.60 -2.61 9.84
N TRP A 18 11.55 -3.00 9.14
CA TRP A 18 11.08 -4.39 9.14
C TRP A 18 12.05 -5.34 8.43
N ALA A 19 12.71 -4.90 7.36
CA ALA A 19 13.69 -5.69 6.60
C ALA A 19 14.93 -6.06 7.45
N VAL A 20 15.31 -5.20 8.40
CA VAL A 20 16.43 -5.45 9.33
C VAL A 20 16.00 -6.10 10.65
N GLY A 21 14.74 -6.53 10.76
CA GLY A 21 14.23 -7.31 11.90
C GLY A 21 13.42 -6.54 12.93
N GLY A 22 13.04 -5.30 12.62
CA GLY A 22 12.02 -4.56 13.35
C GLY A 22 10.70 -5.33 13.42
N THR A 23 9.95 -5.16 14.52
CA THR A 23 8.71 -5.91 14.77
C THR A 23 7.52 -5.05 15.17
N TRP A 24 7.73 -3.74 15.32
CA TRP A 24 6.65 -2.83 15.65
C TRP A 24 5.60 -2.82 14.54
N GLY A 25 4.32 -2.99 14.92
CA GLY A 25 3.18 -2.95 14.00
C GLY A 25 2.88 -4.27 13.27
N LEU A 26 3.79 -5.27 13.31
CA LEU A 26 3.55 -6.53 12.63
C LEU A 26 2.42 -7.34 13.29
N PRO A 27 1.49 -7.92 12.51
CA PRO A 27 0.53 -8.91 12.98
C PRO A 27 1.20 -10.17 13.58
N LEU A 28 0.44 -10.92 14.39
CA LEU A 28 0.96 -12.12 15.07
C LEU A 28 1.53 -13.17 14.12
N MET A 29 0.88 -13.39 12.97
CA MET A 29 1.34 -14.39 11.99
C MET A 29 2.67 -14.00 11.36
N GLU A 30 2.85 -12.71 11.06
CA GLU A 30 4.09 -12.15 10.53
C GLU A 30 5.24 -12.20 11.53
N MET A 31 4.95 -11.95 12.81
CA MET A 31 5.92 -12.14 13.88
C MET A 31 6.42 -13.58 14.01
N ARG A 32 5.63 -14.58 13.55
CA ARG A 32 6.04 -15.98 13.50
C ARG A 32 6.87 -16.30 12.26
N ASN A 33 6.57 -15.68 11.12
CA ASN A 33 7.27 -15.91 9.85
C ASN A 33 8.27 -14.78 9.50
N ARG A 34 9.15 -14.44 10.45
CA ARG A 34 10.00 -13.24 10.37
C ARG A 34 10.92 -13.22 9.16
N SER A 35 11.46 -14.36 8.75
CA SER A 35 12.38 -14.43 7.60
C SER A 35 11.67 -14.08 6.30
N ALA A 36 10.45 -14.56 6.09
CA ALA A 36 9.64 -14.22 4.92
C ALA A 36 9.27 -12.73 4.92
N VAL A 37 8.87 -12.19 6.09
CA VAL A 37 8.54 -10.77 6.24
C VAL A 37 9.75 -9.88 5.94
N GLN A 38 10.93 -10.22 6.46
CA GLN A 38 12.17 -9.49 6.18
C GLN A 38 12.52 -9.53 4.69
N ALA A 39 12.44 -10.70 4.05
CA ALA A 39 12.72 -10.84 2.63
C ALA A 39 11.75 -10.03 1.76
N ALA A 40 10.45 -10.08 2.06
CA ALA A 40 9.45 -9.27 1.38
C ALA A 40 9.73 -7.77 1.53
N ASN A 41 10.10 -7.32 2.74
CA ASN A 41 10.40 -5.92 2.99
C ASN A 41 11.68 -5.43 2.29
N TRP A 42 12.70 -6.28 2.12
CA TRP A 42 13.84 -5.96 1.26
C TRP A 42 13.43 -5.72 -0.20
N VAL A 43 12.54 -6.56 -0.72
CA VAL A 43 11.99 -6.39 -2.07
C VAL A 43 11.20 -5.09 -2.17
N VAL A 44 10.34 -4.79 -1.19
CA VAL A 44 9.58 -3.52 -1.16
C VAL A 44 10.52 -2.32 -1.14
N CYS A 45 11.58 -2.34 -0.32
CA CYS A 45 12.58 -1.26 -0.29
C CYS A 45 13.21 -1.04 -1.68
N ALA A 46 13.57 -2.11 -2.39
CA ALA A 46 14.13 -2.00 -3.73
C ALA A 46 13.12 -1.40 -4.72
N VAL A 47 11.86 -1.83 -4.66
CA VAL A 47 10.78 -1.30 -5.50
C VAL A 47 10.51 0.17 -5.21
N GLU A 48 10.48 0.59 -3.95
CA GLU A 48 10.29 1.99 -3.55
C GLU A 48 11.46 2.87 -3.99
N LEU A 49 12.69 2.37 -3.88
CA LEU A 49 13.87 3.08 -4.36
C LEU A 49 13.82 3.28 -5.89
N ILE A 50 13.45 2.24 -6.64
CA ILE A 50 13.20 2.34 -8.09
C ILE A 50 12.09 3.37 -8.37
N GLY A 51 10.97 3.30 -7.65
CA GLY A 51 9.87 4.25 -7.75
C GLY A 51 10.30 5.69 -7.48
N ALA A 52 11.17 5.91 -6.49
CA ALA A 52 11.75 7.22 -6.20
C ALA A 52 12.56 7.76 -7.39
N PHE A 53 13.34 6.92 -8.07
CA PHE A 53 14.02 7.31 -9.30
C PHE A 53 13.05 7.65 -10.43
N PHE A 54 11.95 6.92 -10.60
CA PHE A 54 10.91 7.27 -11.57
C PHE A 54 10.29 8.64 -11.26
N ILE A 55 9.98 8.94 -10.00
CA ILE A 55 9.45 10.24 -9.57
C ILE A 55 10.46 11.36 -9.88
N LEU A 56 11.75 11.13 -9.58
CA LEU A 56 12.81 12.10 -9.85
C LEU A 56 12.98 12.34 -11.35
N ALA A 57 12.89 11.28 -12.17
CA ALA A 57 13.00 11.35 -13.61
C ALA A 57 11.93 12.25 -14.25
N LEU A 58 10.74 12.39 -13.65
CA LEU A 58 9.70 13.31 -14.13
C LEU A 58 10.19 14.78 -14.16
N ASN A 59 11.10 15.16 -13.27
CA ASN A 59 11.66 16.52 -13.22
C ASN A 59 12.98 16.66 -14.01
N HIS A 60 13.57 15.54 -14.45
CA HIS A 60 14.86 15.55 -15.14
C HIS A 60 14.70 15.75 -16.65
N PRO A 61 15.59 16.52 -17.33
CA PRO A 61 15.54 16.69 -18.78
C PRO A 61 15.55 15.38 -19.57
N ALA A 62 16.26 14.36 -19.08
CA ALA A 62 16.27 13.03 -19.71
C ALA A 62 14.90 12.35 -19.69
N GLY A 63 14.10 12.54 -18.64
CA GLY A 63 12.74 11.99 -18.55
C GLY A 63 11.78 12.61 -19.57
N ARG A 64 12.09 13.82 -20.08
CA ARG A 64 11.33 14.45 -21.17
C ARG A 64 11.74 13.96 -22.56
N ARG A 65 12.85 13.23 -22.68
CA ARG A 65 13.35 12.67 -23.95
C ARG A 65 12.83 11.28 -24.24
N VAL A 66 12.34 10.55 -23.22
CA VAL A 66 11.75 9.22 -23.37
C VAL A 66 10.23 9.30 -23.61
N PRO A 67 9.61 8.27 -24.21
CA PRO A 67 8.16 8.22 -24.36
C PRO A 67 7.47 8.31 -22.99
N ALA A 68 6.49 9.21 -22.84
CA ALA A 68 5.87 9.48 -21.54
C ALA A 68 5.29 8.24 -20.84
N TRP A 69 4.83 7.24 -21.59
CA TRP A 69 4.27 6.01 -21.04
C TRP A 69 5.27 5.19 -20.23
N THR A 70 6.58 5.29 -20.53
CA THR A 70 7.62 4.54 -19.78
C THR A 70 7.75 5.02 -18.34
N LEU A 71 7.41 6.29 -18.07
CA LEU A 71 7.38 6.85 -16.72
C LEU A 71 5.98 6.77 -16.11
N LEU A 72 4.95 7.04 -16.90
CA LEU A 72 3.57 7.12 -16.42
C LEU A 72 2.98 5.75 -16.05
N VAL A 73 3.31 4.67 -16.78
CA VAL A 73 2.75 3.33 -16.49
C VAL A 73 3.25 2.79 -15.14
N PRO A 74 4.57 2.77 -14.83
CA PRO A 74 5.04 2.32 -13.52
C PRO A 74 4.48 3.15 -12.37
N LEU A 75 4.42 4.47 -12.54
CA LEU A 75 3.86 5.37 -11.51
C LEU A 75 2.34 5.21 -11.37
N TRP A 76 1.63 4.86 -12.44
CA TRP A 76 0.21 4.51 -12.37
C TRP A 76 0.02 3.24 -11.55
N ILE A 77 0.80 2.19 -11.83
CA ILE A 77 0.75 0.93 -11.07
C ILE A 77 1.02 1.20 -9.59
N ALA A 78 2.09 1.93 -9.27
CA ALA A 78 2.43 2.28 -7.89
C ALA A 78 1.31 3.06 -7.19
N ALA A 79 0.76 4.08 -7.85
CA ALA A 79 -0.35 4.87 -7.29
C ALA A 79 -1.59 4.01 -7.03
N VAL A 80 -2.00 3.22 -8.02
CA VAL A 80 -3.20 2.38 -7.93
C VAL A 80 -3.03 1.30 -6.87
N VAL A 81 -1.89 0.62 -6.80
CA VAL A 81 -1.61 -0.39 -5.76
C VAL A 81 -1.68 0.23 -4.37
N CYS A 82 -0.99 1.35 -4.13
CA CYS A 82 -0.97 1.99 -2.82
C CYS A 82 -2.36 2.50 -2.41
N LEU A 83 -3.07 3.19 -3.31
CA LEU A 83 -4.43 3.67 -3.03
C LEU A 83 -5.40 2.52 -2.78
N SER A 84 -5.32 1.44 -3.57
CA SER A 84 -6.21 0.28 -3.41
C SER A 84 -5.94 -0.44 -2.10
N HIS A 85 -4.66 -0.62 -1.74
CA HIS A 85 -4.26 -1.19 -0.45
C HIS A 85 -4.85 -0.39 0.69
N GLY A 86 -4.62 0.93 0.70
CA GLY A 86 -5.14 1.83 1.72
C GLY A 86 -6.66 1.75 1.87
N VAL A 87 -7.40 1.87 0.75
CA VAL A 87 -8.88 1.79 0.76
C VAL A 87 -9.36 0.43 1.24
N TYR A 88 -8.82 -0.66 0.70
CA TYR A 88 -9.16 -2.01 1.10
C TYR A 88 -8.87 -2.25 2.59
N GLY A 89 -7.74 -1.76 3.08
CA GLY A 89 -7.37 -1.82 4.49
C GLY A 89 -8.32 -1.05 5.39
N PHE A 90 -8.68 0.18 5.04
CA PHE A 90 -9.70 0.95 5.78
C PHE A 90 -11.01 0.18 5.90
N VAL A 91 -11.48 -0.42 4.80
CA VAL A 91 -12.72 -1.20 4.79
C VAL A 91 -12.59 -2.44 5.66
N THR A 92 -11.57 -3.27 5.43
CA THR A 92 -11.44 -4.57 6.10
C THR A 92 -11.12 -4.43 7.59
N LYS A 93 -10.22 -3.53 7.98
CA LYS A 93 -9.90 -3.30 9.41
C LYS A 93 -11.03 -2.55 10.13
N GLY A 94 -11.76 -1.68 9.43
CA GLY A 94 -12.98 -1.06 9.95
C GLY A 94 -14.08 -2.08 10.24
N LEU A 95 -14.35 -2.98 9.29
CA LEU A 95 -15.28 -4.10 9.47
C LEU A 95 -14.85 -5.01 10.62
N TYR A 96 -13.57 -5.36 10.69
CA TYR A 96 -13.02 -6.17 11.79
C TYR A 96 -13.28 -5.52 13.15
N LEU A 97 -12.95 -4.23 13.33
CA LEU A 97 -13.17 -3.53 14.59
C LEU A 97 -14.64 -3.31 14.94
N SER A 98 -15.53 -3.33 13.94
CA SER A 98 -16.98 -3.29 14.14
C SER A 98 -17.60 -4.64 14.55
N GLY A 99 -16.79 -5.71 14.65
CA GLY A 99 -17.23 -7.04 15.07
C GLY A 99 -17.69 -7.95 13.92
N TRP A 100 -17.47 -7.57 12.66
CA TRP A 100 -17.87 -8.36 11.48
C TRP A 100 -16.85 -9.47 11.17
N HIS A 101 -16.49 -10.27 12.18
CA HIS A 101 -15.46 -11.31 12.08
C HIS A 101 -15.84 -12.47 11.15
N GLY A 102 -17.12 -12.63 10.80
CA GLY A 102 -17.57 -13.60 9.78
C GLY A 102 -17.26 -13.18 8.34
N ALA A 103 -16.96 -11.89 8.10
CA ALA A 103 -16.62 -11.35 6.79
C ALA A 103 -15.11 -11.10 6.65
N VAL A 104 -14.45 -10.69 7.72
CA VAL A 104 -13.03 -10.36 7.76
C VAL A 104 -12.42 -10.78 9.09
N ASP A 105 -11.35 -11.56 9.05
CA ASP A 105 -10.64 -11.96 10.27
C ASP A 105 -9.14 -12.09 10.01
N PHE A 106 -8.37 -11.98 11.09
CA PHE A 106 -6.95 -12.26 11.07
C PHE A 106 -6.72 -13.78 11.10
N PRO A 107 -5.65 -14.28 10.45
CA PRO A 107 -5.32 -15.69 10.50
C PRO A 107 -5.12 -16.19 11.94
N SER A 108 -5.70 -17.35 12.27
CA SER A 108 -5.47 -18.00 13.56
C SER A 108 -4.00 -18.39 13.72
N VAL A 109 -3.37 -18.07 14.85
CA VAL A 109 -1.98 -18.42 15.13
C VAL A 109 -1.92 -19.61 16.10
N PRO A 110 -1.43 -20.79 15.67
CA PRO A 110 -1.28 -21.96 16.55
C PRO A 110 -0.45 -21.65 17.80
N GLY A 111 -0.95 -22.09 18.96
CA GLY A 111 -0.26 -21.93 20.25
C GLY A 111 -0.52 -20.58 20.95
N VAL A 112 -1.37 -19.71 20.40
CA VAL A 112 -1.80 -18.46 21.04
C VAL A 112 -3.24 -18.60 21.54
N SER A 113 -3.50 -18.21 22.80
CA SER A 113 -4.86 -18.23 23.34
C SER A 113 -5.76 -17.23 22.62
N ALA A 114 -7.06 -17.53 22.52
CA ALA A 114 -8.04 -16.67 21.84
C ALA A 114 -8.07 -15.24 22.43
N ALA A 115 -7.97 -15.11 23.76
CA ALA A 115 -7.95 -13.82 24.43
C ALA A 115 -6.71 -12.98 24.04
N THR A 116 -5.53 -13.61 23.98
CA THR A 116 -4.29 -12.92 23.57
C THR A 116 -4.32 -12.56 22.08
N ALA A 117 -4.82 -13.47 21.24
CA ALA A 117 -4.97 -13.22 19.80
C ALA A 117 -5.91 -12.03 19.53
N ALA A 118 -7.08 -12.00 20.17
CA ALA A 118 -8.04 -10.91 20.03
C ALA A 118 -7.44 -9.54 20.42
N GLY A 119 -6.72 -9.47 21.55
CA GLY A 119 -6.07 -8.23 21.97
C GLY A 119 -4.99 -7.74 20.98
N ARG A 120 -4.19 -8.67 20.43
CA ARG A 120 -3.13 -8.37 19.46
C ARG A 120 -3.68 -7.99 18.09
N HIS A 121 -4.67 -8.72 17.58
CA HIS A 121 -5.32 -8.43 16.30
C HIS A 121 -6.03 -7.07 16.34
N ARG A 122 -6.71 -6.75 17.45
CA ARG A 122 -7.28 -5.41 17.65
C ARG A 122 -6.22 -4.31 17.61
N LEU A 123 -5.07 -4.51 18.25
CA LEU A 123 -3.98 -3.55 18.22
C LEU A 123 -3.44 -3.38 16.79
N SER A 124 -3.18 -4.48 16.08
CA SER A 124 -2.73 -4.45 14.68
C SER A 124 -3.72 -3.71 13.78
N ALA A 125 -5.02 -4.01 13.87
CA ALA A 125 -6.05 -3.30 13.09
C ALA A 125 -6.07 -1.79 13.36
N ILE A 126 -5.86 -1.36 14.61
CA ILE A 126 -5.76 0.07 14.96
C ILE A 126 -4.49 0.69 14.37
N GLN A 127 -3.35 -0.01 14.46
CA GLN A 127 -2.08 0.47 13.90
C GLN A 127 -2.17 0.61 12.37
N ASP A 128 -2.79 -0.36 11.69
CA ASP A 128 -3.09 -0.27 10.26
C ASP A 128 -3.89 1.00 9.95
N LEU A 129 -5.05 1.16 10.60
CA LEU A 129 -5.95 2.29 10.31
C LEU A 129 -5.35 3.67 10.62
N VAL A 130 -4.49 3.78 11.63
CA VAL A 130 -3.95 5.07 12.10
C VAL A 130 -2.61 5.39 11.46
N VAL A 131 -1.83 4.39 11.05
CA VAL A 131 -0.47 4.58 10.57
C VAL A 131 -0.31 4.06 9.14
N PHE A 132 -0.54 2.77 8.91
CA PHE A 132 -0.13 2.14 7.66
C PHE A 132 -1.07 2.49 6.49
N GLU A 133 -2.39 2.35 6.66
CA GLU A 133 -3.35 2.67 5.59
C GLU A 133 -3.34 4.16 5.21
N PRO A 134 -3.24 5.13 6.14
CA PRO A 134 -2.99 6.53 5.79
C PRO A 134 -1.69 6.72 4.98
N CYS A 135 -0.60 6.06 5.36
CA CYS A 135 0.66 6.15 4.62
C CYS A 135 0.53 5.62 3.20
N PHE A 136 -0.15 4.48 2.99
CA PHE A 136 -0.42 3.95 1.65
C PHE A 136 -1.28 4.90 0.81
N VAL A 137 -2.34 5.47 1.39
CA VAL A 137 -3.18 6.46 0.67
C VAL A 137 -2.37 7.70 0.31
N LEU A 138 -1.58 8.23 1.24
CA LEU A 138 -0.72 9.39 1.00
C LEU A 138 0.34 9.12 -0.06
N GLN A 139 1.03 7.98 0.01
CA GLN A 139 2.02 7.56 -0.99
C GLN A 139 1.38 7.52 -2.38
N GLY A 140 0.25 6.81 -2.52
CA GLY A 140 -0.44 6.66 -3.78
C GLY A 140 -0.95 7.99 -4.35
N ALA A 141 -1.51 8.86 -3.50
CA ALA A 141 -1.97 10.19 -3.90
C ALA A 141 -0.80 11.09 -4.36
N LEU A 142 0.32 11.09 -3.63
CA LEU A 142 1.49 11.88 -3.97
C LEU A 142 2.12 11.43 -5.29
N VAL A 143 2.21 10.12 -5.52
CA VAL A 143 2.68 9.55 -6.79
C VAL A 143 1.73 9.92 -7.94
N ALA A 144 0.42 9.75 -7.75
CA ALA A 144 -0.58 10.13 -8.75
C ALA A 144 -0.51 11.61 -9.12
N LEU A 145 -0.35 12.49 -8.13
CA LEU A 145 -0.21 13.93 -8.33
C LEU A 145 1.11 14.30 -9.01
N ALA A 146 2.22 13.64 -8.66
CA ALA A 146 3.51 13.85 -9.32
C ALA A 146 3.43 13.52 -10.82
N ALA A 147 2.85 12.38 -11.16
CA ALA A 147 2.62 11.98 -12.55
C ALA A 147 1.62 12.90 -13.27
N TRP A 148 0.55 13.33 -12.59
CA TRP A 148 -0.42 14.30 -13.12
C TRP A 148 0.23 15.64 -13.51
N GLN A 149 1.17 16.14 -12.70
CA GLN A 149 1.95 17.35 -12.98
C GLN A 149 2.80 17.22 -14.25
N PHE A 150 3.29 16.01 -14.55
CA PHE A 150 4.07 15.72 -15.76
C PHE A 150 3.21 15.70 -17.04
N VAL A 151 1.92 15.34 -16.93
CA VAL A 151 1.00 15.35 -18.06
C VAL A 151 0.72 16.78 -18.52
N ARG A 152 0.84 17.05 -19.84
CA ARG A 152 0.87 18.41 -20.40
C ARG A 152 -0.51 19.02 -20.67
N THR A 153 -1.51 18.22 -21.04
CA THR A 153 -2.83 18.75 -21.44
C THR A 153 -3.89 18.48 -20.38
N SER A 154 -4.85 19.40 -20.25
CA SER A 154 -5.98 19.28 -19.31
C SER A 154 -6.82 18.03 -19.58
N ALA A 155 -7.06 17.70 -20.86
CA ALA A 155 -7.79 16.49 -21.25
C ALA A 155 -7.08 15.21 -20.76
N ARG A 156 -5.77 15.07 -21.03
CA ARG A 156 -4.99 13.90 -20.59
C ARG A 156 -4.85 13.83 -19.07
N ARG A 157 -4.78 14.99 -18.40
CA ARG A 157 -4.80 15.09 -16.93
C ARG A 157 -6.10 14.55 -16.33
N ARG A 158 -7.25 14.84 -16.95
CA ARG A 158 -8.54 14.25 -16.57
C ARG A 158 -8.53 12.74 -16.79
N THR A 159 -8.12 12.27 -17.98
CA THR A 159 -8.01 10.84 -18.28
C THR A 159 -7.12 10.11 -17.28
N TRP A 160 -5.97 10.68 -16.91
CA TRP A 160 -5.08 10.16 -15.88
C TRP A 160 -5.76 10.02 -14.52
N LEU A 161 -6.42 11.08 -14.04
CA LEU A 161 -7.12 11.02 -12.75
C LEU A 161 -8.25 10.00 -12.79
N THR A 162 -9.05 9.98 -13.84
CA THR A 162 -10.11 9.00 -14.03
C THR A 162 -9.55 7.58 -14.04
N SER A 163 -8.43 7.32 -14.72
CA SER A 163 -7.85 5.97 -14.77
C SER A 163 -7.28 5.52 -13.43
N VAL A 164 -6.68 6.43 -12.65
CA VAL A 164 -6.24 6.13 -11.28
C VAL A 164 -7.44 5.82 -10.39
N ILE A 165 -8.49 6.66 -10.40
CA ILE A 165 -9.70 6.45 -9.60
C ILE A 165 -10.37 5.12 -9.97
N VAL A 166 -10.60 4.87 -11.26
CA VAL A 166 -11.23 3.63 -11.74
C VAL A 166 -10.38 2.42 -11.36
N GLY A 167 -9.06 2.48 -11.57
CA GLY A 167 -8.15 1.41 -11.18
C GLY A 167 -8.21 1.10 -9.68
N THR A 168 -8.17 2.15 -8.85
CA THR A 168 -8.28 2.03 -7.40
C THR A 168 -9.61 1.42 -6.96
N VAL A 169 -10.72 1.95 -7.49
CA VAL A 169 -12.06 1.46 -7.14
C VAL A 169 -12.23 0.00 -7.56
N LEU A 170 -11.81 -0.37 -8.76
CA LEU A 170 -11.95 -1.75 -9.25
C LEU A 170 -11.14 -2.74 -8.41
N ILE A 171 -9.88 -2.44 -8.10
CA ILE A 171 -9.04 -3.34 -7.31
C ILE A 171 -9.51 -3.41 -5.86
N ALA A 172 -9.85 -2.28 -5.24
CA ALA A 172 -10.34 -2.26 -3.86
C ALA A 172 -11.71 -2.96 -3.74
N ALA A 173 -12.63 -2.74 -4.69
CA ALA A 173 -13.92 -3.42 -4.73
C ALA A 173 -13.74 -4.91 -4.96
N PHE A 174 -12.86 -5.32 -5.88
CA PHE A 174 -12.54 -6.72 -6.10
C PHE A 174 -12.03 -7.38 -4.82
N GLY A 175 -11.02 -6.81 -4.17
CA GLY A 175 -10.49 -7.33 -2.90
C GLY A 175 -11.57 -7.42 -1.81
N THR A 176 -12.37 -6.37 -1.65
CA THR A 176 -13.46 -6.34 -0.65
C THR A 176 -14.51 -7.41 -0.92
N LEU A 177 -14.90 -7.60 -2.19
CA LEU A 177 -15.86 -8.63 -2.59
C LEU A 177 -15.32 -10.04 -2.35
N LEU A 178 -14.01 -10.26 -2.55
CA LEU A 178 -13.40 -11.55 -2.22
C LEU A 178 -13.49 -11.86 -0.73
N SER A 179 -13.15 -10.87 0.12
CA SER A 179 -13.26 -11.03 1.58
C SER A 179 -14.69 -11.30 2.02
N LEU A 180 -15.66 -10.53 1.51
CA LEU A 180 -17.08 -10.70 1.82
C LEU A 180 -17.66 -12.03 1.30
N GLY A 181 -17.09 -12.56 0.20
CA GLY A 181 -17.48 -13.84 -0.38
C GLY A 181 -16.96 -15.06 0.38
N GLY A 182 -16.27 -14.89 1.51
CA GLY A 182 -15.71 -16.00 2.30
C GLY A 182 -14.51 -16.69 1.64
N MET A 183 -13.98 -16.12 0.55
CA MET A 183 -12.69 -16.55 0.04
C MET A 183 -11.62 -15.94 0.94
N HIS A 184 -11.19 -16.71 1.95
CA HIS A 184 -10.11 -16.36 2.85
C HIS A 184 -8.78 -16.25 2.10
N VAL A 185 -8.61 -15.19 1.31
CA VAL A 185 -7.30 -14.73 0.88
C VAL A 185 -6.69 -14.09 2.11
N ALA A 186 -5.57 -14.66 2.59
CA ALA A 186 -4.88 -14.17 3.77
C ALA A 186 -4.67 -12.66 3.67
N VAL A 187 -5.23 -11.92 4.63
CA VAL A 187 -5.02 -10.49 4.79
C VAL A 187 -3.59 -10.33 5.31
N TYR A 188 -2.69 -9.98 4.40
CA TYR A 188 -1.37 -9.42 4.72
C TYR A 188 -1.51 -7.90 4.65
#